data_AF-A0A3L6MYX0-F1
#
_entry.id   AF-A0A3L6MYX0-F1
#
_cell.length_a   1.000
_cell.length_b   1.000
_cell.length_c   1.000
_cell.angle_alpha   90.00
_cell.angle_beta   90.00
_cell.angle_gamma   90.00
#
_symmetry.space_group_name_H-M   'P 1'
#
loop_
_entity.id
_entity.type
_entity.pdbx_description
1 polymer ?
#
loop_
_entity_poly.entity_id
_entity_poly.type
_entity_poly.pdbx_seq_one_letter_code
_entity_poly.pdbx_strand_id
1 'polypeptide(L)'
;MEVDIVKGDLSDKAALDIAVAKVDIVISFLGPLISDRMTPPNSIPNFYKDSLFPAMRRLGVKRIYAMGTLTIPQKEDAWTILQPAINLMVRLFFSNSYRAITSIGKTFETEAKDLDWTIFRISGILESLIRKAG
;
A
#
# COMPACT_ATOMS: atom_id res chain seq x y z
N MET A 1 1.54 -25.67 7.68
CA MET A 1 1.58 -24.21 7.88
C MET A 1 0.40 -23.87 8.75
N GLU A 2 0.65 -23.25 9.90
CA GLU A 2 -0.39 -22.74 10.79
C GLU A 2 -0.77 -21.33 10.33
N VAL A 3 -2.06 -21.00 10.38
CA VAL A 3 -2.59 -19.70 9.93
C VAL A 3 -3.40 -19.09 11.05
N ASP A 4 -2.88 -18.00 11.60
CA ASP A 4 -3.57 -17.18 12.58
C ASP A 4 -4.35 -16.06 11.89
N ILE A 5 -5.63 -15.94 12.24
CA ILE A 5 -6.49 -14.87 11.72
C ILE A 5 -6.77 -13.87 12.83
N VAL A 6 -6.31 -12.64 12.64
CA VAL A 6 -6.64 -11.51 13.51
C VAL A 6 -7.60 -10.59 12.77
N LYS A 7 -8.83 -10.47 13.29
CA LYS A 7 -9.83 -9.54 12.74
C LYS A 7 -9.59 -8.15 13.33
N GLY A 8 -9.58 -7.13 12.48
CA GLY A 8 -9.46 -5.73 12.88
C GLY A 8 -9.83 -4.78 11.75
N ASP A 9 -9.94 -3.51 12.09
CA ASP A 9 -10.10 -2.38 11.15
C ASP A 9 -8.81 -1.53 11.13
N LEU A 10 -8.67 -0.61 10.17
CA LEU A 10 -7.53 0.32 10.10
C LEU A 10 -7.35 1.15 11.39
N SER A 11 -8.43 1.36 12.15
CA SER A 11 -8.38 2.08 13.44
C SER A 11 -8.01 1.20 14.65
N ASP A 12 -8.01 -0.12 14.51
CA ASP A 12 -7.81 -1.06 15.62
C ASP A 12 -6.32 -1.34 15.88
N LYS A 13 -5.71 -0.49 16.70
CA LYS A 13 -4.30 -0.61 17.08
C LYS A 13 -4.00 -1.85 17.91
N ALA A 14 -4.96 -2.36 18.69
CA ALA A 14 -4.74 -3.53 19.54
C ALA A 14 -4.66 -4.80 18.70
N ALA A 15 -5.58 -4.97 17.74
CA ALA A 15 -5.53 -6.06 16.76
C ALA A 15 -4.24 -6.00 15.93
N LEU A 16 -3.83 -4.80 15.52
CA LEU A 16 -2.60 -4.59 14.77
C LEU A 16 -1.36 -5.04 15.55
N ASP A 17 -1.25 -4.66 16.82
CA ASP A 17 -0.12 -5.05 17.67
C ASP A 17 -0.04 -6.57 17.85
N ILE A 18 -1.17 -7.24 18.04
CA ILE A 18 -1.25 -8.70 18.13
C ILE A 18 -0.74 -9.36 16.85
N ALA A 19 -1.13 -8.83 15.69
CA ALA A 19 -0.71 -9.35 14.39
C ALA A 19 0.79 -9.11 14.12
N VAL A 20 1.30 -7.91 14.40
CA VAL A 20 2.69 -7.52 14.12
C VAL A 20 3.67 -8.20 15.08
N ALA A 21 3.29 -8.44 16.34
CA ALA A 21 4.19 -9.04 17.34
C ALA A 21 4.63 -10.47 17.01
N LYS A 22 3.94 -11.14 16.08
CA LYS A 22 4.15 -12.55 15.72
C LYS A 22 4.93 -12.75 14.42
N VAL A 23 5.32 -11.68 13.72
CA VAL A 23 5.85 -11.77 12.35
C VAL A 23 7.19 -11.05 12.19
N ASP A 24 8.04 -11.59 11.31
CA ASP A 24 9.31 -10.94 10.93
C ASP A 24 9.14 -9.93 9.78
N ILE A 25 8.07 -10.09 8.99
CA ILE A 25 7.83 -9.36 7.74
C ILE A 25 6.34 -9.02 7.64
N VAL A 26 6.04 -7.79 7.20
CA VAL A 26 4.68 -7.37 6.85
C VAL A 26 4.50 -7.41 5.33
N ILE A 27 3.42 -8.04 4.85
CA ILE A 27 2.99 -7.98 3.45
C ILE A 27 1.61 -7.34 3.41
N SER A 28 1.53 -6.13 2.86
CA SER A 28 0.32 -5.32 2.79
C SER A 28 -0.24 -5.27 1.37
N PHE A 29 -1.46 -5.77 1.24
CA PHE A 29 -2.29 -5.61 0.04
C PHE A 29 -3.30 -4.47 0.18
N LEU A 30 -3.06 -3.53 1.11
CA LEU A 30 -3.91 -2.34 1.25
C LEU A 30 -3.73 -1.42 0.05
N GLY A 31 -4.84 -1.15 -0.64
CA GLY A 31 -4.92 -0.18 -1.72
C GLY A 31 -6.33 0.42 -1.80
N PRO A 32 -6.47 1.65 -2.31
CA PRO A 32 -7.78 2.24 -2.52
C PRO A 32 -8.51 1.47 -3.63
N LEU A 33 -9.77 1.13 -3.39
CA LEU A 33 -10.64 0.62 -4.45
C LEU A 33 -10.89 1.76 -5.45
N ILE A 34 -10.72 1.48 -6.76
CA ILE A 34 -10.89 2.50 -7.81
C ILE A 34 -12.34 3.04 -7.84
N SER A 35 -13.31 2.21 -7.48
CA SER A 35 -14.72 2.56 -7.39
C SER A 35 -15.09 3.33 -6.10
N ASP A 36 -14.20 3.36 -5.10
CA ASP A 36 -14.48 3.99 -3.82
C ASP A 36 -14.20 5.50 -3.86
N ARG A 37 -15.30 6.25 -3.76
CA ARG A 37 -15.30 7.73 -3.75
C ARG A 37 -15.56 8.31 -2.36
N MET A 38 -15.92 7.48 -1.38
CA MET A 38 -16.34 7.94 -0.05
C MET A 38 -15.20 7.89 0.96
N THR A 39 -14.27 6.95 0.80
CA THR A 39 -13.12 6.86 1.70
C THR A 39 -12.19 8.06 1.50
N PRO A 40 -11.80 8.75 2.59
CA PRO A 40 -10.82 9.82 2.52
C PRO A 40 -9.52 9.31 1.87
N PRO A 41 -8.91 10.07 0.94
CA PRO A 41 -7.73 9.62 0.21
C PRO A 41 -6.53 9.34 1.13
N ASN A 42 -6.53 9.91 2.34
CA ASN A 42 -5.46 9.75 3.30
C ASN A 42 -5.69 8.61 4.30
N SER A 43 -6.81 7.88 4.26
CA SER A 43 -7.07 6.82 5.27
C SER A 43 -5.98 5.75 5.30
N ILE A 44 -5.55 5.26 4.13
CA ILE A 44 -4.47 4.26 4.02
C ILE A 44 -3.09 4.87 4.34
N PRO A 45 -2.69 6.03 3.76
CA PRO A 45 -1.47 6.73 4.18
C PRO A 45 -1.37 6.97 5.68
N ASN A 46 -2.45 7.46 6.32
CA ASN A 46 -2.49 7.73 7.75
C ASN A 46 -2.39 6.45 8.55
N PHE A 47 -3.04 5.36 8.12
CA PHE A 47 -2.86 4.05 8.76
C PHE A 47 -1.38 3.62 8.79
N TYR A 48 -0.68 3.75 7.65
CA TYR A 48 0.74 3.42 7.59
C TYR A 48 1.56 4.26 8.56
N LYS A 49 1.40 5.59 8.50
CA LYS A 49 2.17 6.55 9.28
C LYS A 49 1.86 6.49 10.78
N ASP A 50 0.59 6.45 11.15
CA ASP A 50 0.12 6.70 12.52
C ASP A 50 -0.11 5.41 13.32
N SER A 51 -0.16 4.25 12.65
CA SER A 51 -0.42 2.95 13.28
C SER A 51 0.64 1.92 12.93
N LEU A 52 0.82 1.56 11.64
CA LEU A 52 1.66 0.42 11.25
C LEU A 52 3.16 0.66 11.47
N PHE A 53 3.73 1.75 10.95
CA PHE A 53 5.16 2.00 11.12
C PHE A 53 5.56 2.15 12.60
N PRO A 54 4.80 2.86 13.46
CA PRO A 54 5.06 2.88 14.90
C PRO A 54 4.97 1.50 15.56
N ALA A 55 4.02 0.66 15.18
CA ALA A 55 3.89 -0.70 15.71
C ALA A 55 5.08 -1.58 15.31
N MET A 56 5.45 -1.55 14.02
CA MET A 56 6.63 -2.24 13.49
C MET A 56 7.90 -1.85 14.25
N ARG A 57 8.16 -0.55 14.45
CA ARG A 57 9.31 -0.07 15.21
C ARG A 57 9.32 -0.57 16.65
N ARG A 58 8.19 -0.44 17.35
CA ARG A 58 8.05 -0.86 18.75
C ARG A 58 8.29 -2.37 18.92
N LEU A 59 7.87 -3.16 17.94
CA LEU A 59 7.93 -4.62 17.98
C LEU A 59 9.16 -5.19 17.26
N GLY A 60 10.05 -4.33 16.76
CA GLY A 60 11.31 -4.75 16.13
C GLY A 60 11.17 -5.30 14.70
N VAL A 61 10.01 -5.16 14.07
CA VAL A 61 9.77 -5.59 12.70
C VAL A 61 10.29 -4.54 11.73
N LYS A 62 11.22 -4.91 10.85
CA LYS A 62 11.90 -3.95 9.96
C LYS A 62 11.44 -4.01 8.50
N ARG A 63 10.96 -5.15 8.03
CA ARG A 63 10.67 -5.38 6.60
C ARG A 63 9.18 -5.24 6.30
N ILE A 64 8.84 -4.45 5.28
CA ILE A 64 7.49 -4.35 4.74
C ILE A 64 7.46 -4.38 3.21
N TYR A 65 6.55 -5.18 2.69
CA TYR A 65 6.16 -5.17 1.29
C TYR A 65 4.77 -4.57 1.17
N ALA A 66 4.61 -3.53 0.35
CA ALA A 66 3.32 -2.90 0.15
C ALA A 66 2.91 -2.94 -1.32
N MET A 67 1.62 -3.06 -1.58
CA MET A 67 1.08 -2.92 -2.91
C MET A 67 0.95 -1.44 -3.28
N GLY A 68 1.34 -1.11 -4.51
CA GLY A 68 1.11 0.18 -5.14
C GLY A 68 0.64 -0.01 -6.59
N THR A 69 0.41 1.11 -7.28
CA THR A 69 0.09 1.08 -8.71
C THR A 69 1.19 1.81 -9.50
N LEU A 70 1.20 1.60 -10.82
CA LEU A 70 2.11 2.27 -11.76
C LEU A 70 2.03 3.81 -11.72
N THR A 71 1.02 4.36 -11.05
CA THR A 71 0.79 5.80 -10.86
C THR A 71 1.77 6.43 -9.86
N ILE A 72 2.50 5.63 -9.06
CA ILE A 72 3.56 6.14 -8.19
C ILE A 72 4.79 6.44 -9.06
N PRO A 73 5.24 7.70 -9.20
CA PRO A 73 6.41 8.02 -10.02
C PRO A 73 7.72 7.54 -9.34
N GLN A 74 8.73 7.15 -10.11
CA GLN A 74 10.13 7.01 -9.64
C GLN A 74 11.06 7.82 -10.53
N LYS A 75 12.23 8.18 -10.00
CA LYS A 75 13.24 8.92 -10.76
C LYS A 75 13.90 8.04 -11.83
N GLU A 76 13.90 6.74 -11.59
CA GLU A 76 14.49 5.70 -12.41
C GLU A 76 13.56 5.22 -13.53
N ASP A 77 12.29 5.66 -13.55
CA ASP A 77 11.34 5.34 -14.60
C ASP A 77 11.84 5.94 -15.94
N ALA A 78 12.04 5.10 -16.96
CA ALA A 78 12.46 5.54 -18.28
C ALA A 78 11.46 6.53 -18.87
N TRP A 79 11.95 7.63 -19.44
CA TRP A 79 11.11 8.65 -20.08
C TRP A 79 10.21 8.00 -21.15
N THR A 80 8.93 7.87 -20.83
CA THR A 80 7.93 7.26 -21.70
C THR A 80 6.77 8.23 -21.86
N ILE A 81 6.33 8.50 -23.08
CA ILE A 81 5.17 9.39 -23.37
C ILE A 81 3.86 8.84 -22.77
N LEU A 82 3.79 7.52 -22.57
CA LEU A 82 2.61 6.82 -22.09
C LEU A 82 2.32 7.07 -20.59
N GLN A 83 3.35 7.20 -19.76
CA GLN A 83 3.20 7.37 -18.32
C GLN A 83 2.55 8.70 -17.90
N PRO A 84 2.94 9.87 -18.44
CA PRO A 84 2.24 11.12 -18.16
C PRO A 84 0.80 11.12 -18.71
N ALA A 85 0.53 10.44 -19.83
CA ALA A 85 -0.83 10.32 -20.38
C ALA A 85 -1.75 9.49 -19.48
N ILE A 86 -1.28 8.35 -18.97
CA ILE A 86 -2.01 7.52 -18.01
C ILE A 86 -2.22 8.29 -16.70
N ASN A 87 -1.18 8.95 -16.19
CA ASN A 87 -1.29 9.75 -14.96
C ASN A 87 -2.31 10.90 -15.11
N LEU A 88 -2.32 11.57 -16.26
CA LEU A 88 -3.30 12.62 -16.55
C LEU A 88 -4.72 12.05 -16.61
N MET A 89 -4.93 10.92 -17.29
CA MET A 89 -6.22 10.25 -17.38
C MET A 89 -6.74 9.82 -16.00
N VAL A 90 -5.91 9.14 -15.19
CA VAL A 90 -6.29 8.72 -13.83
C VAL A 90 -6.54 9.93 -12.92
N ARG A 91 -5.75 11.00 -13.06
CA ARG A 91 -5.98 12.24 -12.30
C ARG A 91 -7.32 12.90 -12.63
N LEU A 92 -7.74 12.86 -13.90
CA LEU A 92 -9.00 13.47 -14.35
C LEU A 92 -10.23 12.63 -13.96
N PHE A 93 -10.19 11.31 -14.15
CA PHE A 93 -11.35 10.43 -13.94
C PHE A 93 -11.42 9.81 -12.54
N PHE A 94 -10.27 9.67 -11.86
CA PHE A 94 -10.12 8.96 -10.57
C PHE A 94 -9.26 9.76 -9.59
N SER A 95 -9.53 11.07 -9.48
CA SER A 95 -8.69 12.00 -8.69
C SER A 95 -8.51 11.59 -7.23
N ASN A 96 -9.50 10.92 -6.61
CA ASN A 96 -9.41 10.46 -5.23
C ASN A 96 -8.43 9.29 -5.08
N SER A 97 -8.60 8.25 -5.90
CA SER A 97 -7.70 7.09 -5.92
C SER A 97 -6.28 7.49 -6.34
N TYR A 98 -6.14 8.41 -7.30
CA TYR A 98 -4.84 9.00 -7.68
C TYR A 98 -4.14 9.63 -6.47
N ARG A 99 -4.84 10.50 -5.72
CA ARG A 99 -4.29 11.14 -4.52
C ARG A 99 -3.93 10.10 -3.46
N ALA A 100 -4.80 9.12 -3.20
CA ALA A 100 -4.54 8.08 -2.23
C ALA A 100 -3.26 7.27 -2.56
N ILE A 101 -3.14 6.80 -3.80
CA ILE A 101 -1.98 6.00 -4.25
C ILE A 101 -0.69 6.82 -4.18
N THR A 102 -0.70 8.04 -4.72
CA THR A 102 0.50 8.91 -4.69
C THR A 102 0.89 9.28 -3.25
N SER A 103 -0.09 9.50 -2.37
CA SER A 103 0.14 9.72 -0.94
C SER A 103 0.73 8.50 -0.24
N ILE A 104 0.36 7.27 -0.63
CA ILE A 104 1.01 6.04 -0.11
C ILE A 104 2.50 6.08 -0.45
N GLY A 105 2.86 6.26 -1.73
CA GLY A 105 4.26 6.31 -2.14
C GLY A 105 5.06 7.37 -1.36
N LYS A 106 4.51 8.59 -1.27
CA LYS A 106 5.13 9.68 -0.50
C LYS A 106 5.31 9.32 0.98
N THR A 107 4.32 8.67 1.59
CA THR A 107 4.36 8.28 3.01
C THR A 107 5.48 7.28 3.29
N PHE A 108 5.68 6.30 2.42
CA PHE A 108 6.81 5.37 2.54
C PHE A 108 8.16 6.09 2.39
N GLU A 109 8.29 6.95 1.39
CA GLU A 109 9.54 7.71 1.17
C GLU A 109 9.89 8.65 2.34
N THR A 110 8.90 9.30 2.96
CA THR A 110 9.15 10.29 4.02
C THR A 110 9.15 9.71 5.42
N GLU A 111 8.27 8.75 5.71
CA GLU A 111 7.99 8.27 7.07
C GLU A 111 8.57 6.89 7.37
N ALA A 112 9.01 6.11 6.37
CA ALA A 112 9.52 4.74 6.55
C ALA A 112 11.04 4.63 6.34
N LYS A 113 11.80 5.69 6.58
CA LYS A 113 13.25 5.77 6.27
C LYS A 113 14.12 4.74 6.99
N ASP A 114 13.68 4.30 8.17
CA ASP A 114 14.33 3.31 9.03
C ASP A 114 13.77 1.89 8.85
N LEU A 115 12.80 1.72 7.95
CA LEU A 115 12.22 0.42 7.58
C LEU A 115 12.75 -0.02 6.22
N ASP A 116 12.96 -1.33 6.08
CA ASP A 116 13.25 -1.96 4.79
C ASP A 116 11.94 -2.12 4.03
N TRP A 117 11.62 -1.20 3.12
CA TRP A 117 10.37 -1.25 2.38
C TRP A 117 10.53 -1.53 0.88
N THR A 118 9.51 -2.13 0.29
CA THR A 118 9.39 -2.30 -1.16
C THR A 118 7.93 -2.14 -1.55
N ILE A 119 7.67 -1.27 -2.54
CA ILE A 119 6.32 -1.08 -3.10
C ILE A 119 6.23 -1.81 -4.44
N PHE A 120 5.44 -2.88 -4.48
CA PHE A 120 5.18 -3.62 -5.71
C PHE A 120 4.09 -2.93 -6.53
N ARG A 121 4.42 -2.54 -7.75
CA ARG A 121 3.50 -1.83 -8.65
C ARG A 121 2.72 -2.83 -9.47
N ILE A 122 1.44 -3.02 -9.15
CA ILE A 122 0.55 -3.95 -9.85
C ILE A 122 -0.50 -3.10 -10.59
N SER A 123 -0.64 -3.30 -11.90
CA SER A 123 -1.63 -2.58 -12.73
C SER A 123 -3.04 -3.15 -12.59
N GLY A 124 -3.16 -4.42 -12.21
CA GLY A 124 -4.39 -5.11 -11.89
C GLY A 124 -4.13 -6.58 -11.60
N ILE A 125 -4.88 -7.17 -10.68
CA ILE A 125 -4.90 -8.61 -10.45
C ILE A 125 -6.01 -9.16 -11.34
N LEU A 126 -5.64 -9.78 -12.46
CA LEU A 126 -6.61 -10.33 -13.41
C LEU A 126 -7.04 -11.73 -12.96
N GLU A 127 -8.32 -11.90 -12.63
CA GLU A 127 -8.89 -13.16 -12.13
C GLU A 127 -8.68 -14.34 -13.11
N SER A 128 -8.62 -14.05 -14.42
CA SER A 128 -8.35 -15.05 -15.46
C SER A 128 -6.91 -15.61 -15.44
N LEU A 129 -5.96 -14.94 -14.78
CA LEU A 129 -4.59 -15.42 -14.61
C LEU A 129 -4.46 -16.33 -13.39
N ILE A 130 -5.26 -16.14 -12.35
CA ILE A 130 -5.27 -16.98 -11.14
C ILE A 130 -5.83 -18.37 -11.47
N ARG A 131 -6.87 -18.43 -12.30
CA ARG A 131 -7.56 -19.67 -12.68
C ARG A 131 -6.78 -20.59 -13.62
N LYS A 132 -5.65 -20.13 -14.18
CA LYS A 132 -4.75 -20.94 -15.01
C LYS A 132 -3.60 -21.57 -14.23
N ALA A 133 -3.41 -21.18 -12.97
CA ALA A 133 -2.30 -21.61 -12.12
C ALA A 133 -2.69 -22.68 -11.07
N GLY A 134 -3.95 -23.13 -11.07
CA GLY A 134 -4.45 -24.26 -10.27
C GLY A 134 -5.12 -25.28 -11.18
#